data_AF-A0A1F2TQK8-F1
#
_entry.id   AF-A0A1F2TQK8-F1
#
_cell.length_a   1.000
_cell.length_b   1.000
_cell.length_c   1.000
_cell.angle_alpha   90.00
_cell.angle_beta   90.00
_cell.angle_gamma   90.00
#
_symmetry.space_group_name_H-M   'P 1'
#
loop_
_entity.id
_entity.type
_entity.pdbx_description
1 polymer ?
#
loop_
_entity_poly.entity_id
_entity_poly.type
_entity_poly.pdbx_seq_one_letter_code
_entity_poly.pdbx_strand_id
1 'polypeptide(L)' 'MESERFIGWLLVGMFAAVGALILIVRVDPEALRAKVHTWPGFALYRFRLFRYGVAAGMFVMAAVSYLQLTR' A
#
# COMPACT_ATOMS: atom_id res chain seq x y z
N MET A 1 26.95 -5.14 -1.47
CA MET A 1 26.58 -4.93 -2.88
C MET A 1 25.49 -5.87 -3.36
N GLU A 2 25.67 -7.21 -3.43
CA GLU A 2 24.58 -8.11 -3.88
C GLU A 2 23.41 -8.19 -2.89
N SER A 3 23.69 -8.26 -1.59
CA SER A 3 22.68 -8.30 -0.52
C SER A 3 21.83 -7.02 -0.47
N GLU A 4 22.43 -5.85 -0.67
CA GLU A 4 21.75 -4.56 -0.69
C GLU A 4 20.80 -4.44 -1.89
N ARG A 5 21.23 -4.93 -3.06
CA ARG A 5 20.37 -4.99 -4.25
C ARG A 5 19.19 -5.93 -4.05
N PHE A 6 19.43 -7.09 -3.43
CA PHE A 6 18.37 -8.05 -3.10
C PHE A 6 17.32 -7.45 -2.15
N ILE A 7 17.75 -6.76 -1.09
CA ILE A 7 16.86 -6.05 -0.16
C ILE A 7 16.07 -4.95 -0.89
N GLY A 8 16.72 -4.20 -1.79
CA GLY A 8 16.06 -3.19 -2.61
C GLY A 8 14.96 -3.77 -3.50
N TRP A 9 15.20 -4.88 -4.19
CA TRP A 9 14.18 -5.55 -5.01
C TRP A 9 13.01 -6.10 -4.17
N LEU A 10 13.30 -6.62 -2.97
CA LEU A 10 12.29 -7.04 -2.00
C LEU A 10 11.38 -5.88 -1.60
N LEU A 11 11.95 -4.71 -1.31
CA LEU A 11 11.18 -3.51 -0.95
C LEU A 11 10.28 -3.04 -2.10
N VAL A 12 10.79 -3.01 -3.34
CA VAL A 12 10.01 -2.67 -4.53
C VAL A 12 8.83 -3.63 -4.69
N GLY A 13 9.10 -4.94 -4.61
CA GLY A 13 8.07 -5.98 -4.70
C GLY A 13 7.02 -5.86 -3.60
N MET A 14 7.43 -5.57 -2.37
CA MET A 14 6.53 -5.41 -1.22
C MET A 14 5.58 -4.23 -1.42
N PHE A 15 6.08 -3.05 -1.79
CA PHE A 15 5.23 -1.88 -2.01
C PHE A 15 4.25 -2.09 -3.17
N ALA A 16 4.70 -2.68 -4.28
CA ALA A 16 3.84 -3.00 -5.40
C ALA A 16 2.75 -4.03 -5.04
N ALA A 17 3.11 -5.07 -4.29
CA ALA A 17 2.17 -6.09 -3.83
C ALA A 17 1.11 -5.52 -2.88
N VAL A 18 1.51 -4.68 -1.91
CA VAL A 18 0.58 -4.00 -1.00
C VAL A 18 -0.34 -3.06 -1.76
N GLY A 19 0.19 -2.27 -2.70
CA GLY A 19 -0.62 -1.41 -3.57
C GLY A 19 -1.69 -2.19 -4.35
N ALA A 20 -1.31 -3.32 -4.96
CA ALA A 20 -2.24 -4.21 -5.66
C ALA A 20 -3.28 -4.83 -4.72
N LEU A 21 -2.86 -5.29 -3.54
CA LEU A 21 -3.77 -5.88 -2.56
C LEU A 21 -4.85 -4.88 -2.10
N ILE A 22 -4.48 -3.60 -1.90
CA ILE A 22 -5.44 -2.55 -1.53
C ILE A 22 -6.49 -2.31 -2.63
N LEU A 23 -6.14 -2.51 -3.90
CA LEU A 23 -7.08 -2.41 -5.01
C LEU A 23 -8.04 -3.59 -5.07
N ILE A 24 -7.57 -4.80 -4.78
CA ILE A 24 -8.34 -6.04 -4.91
C ILE A 24 -9.23 -6.30 -3.69
N VAL A 25 -8.76 -5.96 -2.48
CA VAL A 25 -9.47 -6.25 -1.24
C VAL A 25 -10.85 -5.59 -1.26
N ARG A 26 -11.89 -6.40 -1.09
CA ARG A 26 -13.25 -5.90 -0.87
C ARG A 26 -13.36 -5.41 0.56
N VAL A 27 -13.62 -4.12 0.70
CA VAL A 27 -13.75 -3.47 1.99
C VAL A 27 -15.24 -3.32 2.27
N ASP A 28 -15.71 -4.02 3.29
CA ASP A 28 -17.08 -3.91 3.77
C ASP A 28 -17.22 -2.64 4.64
N PRO A 29 -17.95 -1.60 4.17
CA PRO A 29 -18.09 -0.36 4.91
C PRO A 29 -18.89 -0.52 6.21
N GLU A 30 -19.74 -1.54 6.33
CA GLU A 30 -20.55 -1.78 7.53
C GLU A 30 -19.68 -2.39 8.64
N ALA A 31 -18.86 -3.38 8.31
CA ALA A 31 -17.86 -3.95 9.21
C ALA A 31 -16.84 -2.91 9.70
N LEU A 32 -16.52 -1.92 8.85
CA LEU A 32 -15.63 -0.81 9.21
C LEU A 32 -16.26 0.21 10.15
N ARG A 33 -17.56 0.51 10.00
CA ARG A 33 -18.27 1.42 10.93
C ARG A 33 -18.24 0.90 12.36
N ALA A 34 -18.43 -0.41 12.55
CA ALA A 34 -18.35 -1.04 13.86
C ALA A 34 -16.96 -0.92 14.51
N LYS A 35 -15.89 -0.79 13.71
CA LYS A 35 -14.49 -0.71 14.19
C LYS A 35 -13.92 0.71 14.25
N VAL A 36 -14.69 1.75 13.89
CA VAL A 36 -14.25 3.16 13.90
C VAL A 36 -13.68 3.58 15.25
N HIS A 37 -14.32 3.17 16.36
CA HIS A 37 -13.91 3.56 17.71
C HIS A 37 -12.59 2.94 18.16
N THR A 38 -12.27 1.76 17.63
CA THR A 38 -11.08 1.02 18.03
C THR A 38 -9.90 1.35 17.10
N TRP A 39 -10.18 1.61 15.81
CA TRP A 39 -9.17 1.88 14.78
C TRP A 39 -9.64 3.01 13.84
N PRO A 40 -9.52 4.29 14.26
CA PRO A 40 -10.04 5.41 13.47
C PRO A 40 -9.38 5.54 12.09
N GLY A 41 -8.11 5.15 11.96
CA GLY A 41 -7.41 5.15 10.66
C GLY A 41 -7.99 4.17 9.64
N PHE A 42 -8.51 3.02 10.09
CA PHE A 42 -9.16 2.05 9.21
C PHE A 42 -10.49 2.58 8.68
N ALA A 43 -11.19 3.43 9.44
CA ALA A 43 -12.43 4.05 8.99
C ALA A 43 -12.28 4.82 7.68
N LEU A 44 -11.10 5.39 7.40
CA LEU A 44 -10.82 6.13 6.17
C LEU A 44 -10.87 5.23 4.92
N TYR A 45 -10.60 3.92 5.06
CA TYR A 45 -10.68 2.96 3.95
C TYR A 45 -12.11 2.74 3.43
N ARG A 46 -13.13 3.22 4.14
CA ARG A 46 -14.51 3.26 3.62
C ARG A 46 -14.65 4.19 2.42
N PHE A 47 -13.78 5.20 2.30
CA PHE A 47 -13.80 6.14 1.20
C PHE A 47 -12.95 5.61 0.04
N ARG A 48 -13.59 5.39 -1.13
CA ARG A 48 -12.90 4.91 -2.33
C ARG A 48 -11.71 5.78 -2.72
N LEU A 49 -11.86 7.10 -2.62
CA LEU A 49 -10.79 8.05 -2.94
C LEU A 49 -9.56 7.87 -2.05
N PHE A 50 -9.77 7.66 -0.74
CA PHE A 50 -8.68 7.40 0.20
C PHE A 50 -7.96 6.09 -0.12
N ARG A 51 -8.72 5.01 -0.40
CA ARG A 51 -8.15 3.72 -0.84
C ARG A 51 -7.29 3.84 -2.09
N TYR A 52 -7.81 4.49 -3.13
CA TYR A 52 -7.05 4.69 -4.36
C TYR A 52 -5.84 5.59 -4.13
N GLY A 53 -5.94 6.60 -3.27
CA GLY A 53 -4.82 7.44 -2.86
C GLY A 53 -3.72 6.64 -2.17
N VAL A 54 -4.07 5.75 -1.22
CA VAL A 54 -3.09 4.89 -0.55
C VAL A 54 -2.47 3.90 -1.54
N ALA A 55 -3.28 3.26 -2.40
CA ALA A 55 -2.77 2.35 -3.43
C ALA A 55 -1.80 3.08 -4.38
N ALA A 56 -2.17 4.25 -4.88
CA ALA A 56 -1.32 5.08 -5.72
C ALA A 56 -0.02 5.47 -5.01
N GLY A 57 -0.10 5.87 -3.73
CA GLY A 57 1.08 6.18 -2.91
C GLY A 57 2.02 4.98 -2.79
N MET A 58 1.49 3.77 -2.59
CA MET A 58 2.31 2.54 -2.54
C MET A 58 2.98 2.26 -3.89
N PHE A 59 2.29 2.45 -5.01
CA PHE A 59 2.91 2.32 -6.34
C PHE A 59 3.98 3.38 -6.61
N VAL A 60 3.79 4.61 -6.15
CA VAL A 60 4.79 5.68 -6.25
C VAL A 60 6.03 5.31 -5.43
N MET A 61 5.86 4.81 -4.21
CA MET A 61 7.00 4.35 -3.39
C MET A 61 7.74 3.19 -4.05
N ALA A 62 7.02 2.22 -4.62
CA ALA A 62 7.63 1.13 -5.40
C ALA A 62 8.45 1.67 -6.58
N ALA A 63 7.90 2.65 -7.32
CA ALA A 63 8.58 3.27 -8.45
C ALA A 63 9.83 4.06 -8.03
N VAL A 64 9.75 4.83 -6.93
CA VAL A 64 10.89 5.57 -6.39
C VAL A 64 11.99 4.61 -5.94
N SER A 65 11.65 3.56 -5.20
CA SER A 65 12.61 2.54 -4.77
C SER A 65 13.25 1.81 -5.95
N TYR A 66 12.47 1.52 -7.01
CA TYR A 66 13.00 0.93 -8.24
C TYR A 66 14.01 1.86 -8.92
N LEU A 67 13.66 3.15 -9.07
CA LEU A 67 14.53 4.14 -9.69
C LEU A 67 15.85 4.31 -8.93
N GLN A 68 15.80 4.30 -7.59
CA GLN A 68 17.00 4.35 -6.74
C GLN A 68 17.89 3.12 -6.89
N LEU A 69 17.32 1.96 -7.19
CA LEU A 69 18.06 0.71 -7.35
C LEU A 69 18.74 0.57 -8.71
N THR A 70 18.17 1.21 -9.73
CA THR A 70 18.63 1.18 -11.13
C THR A 70 19.59 2.31 -11.51
N ARG A 71 19.76 3.31 -10.65
CA ARG A 71 20.76 4.37 -10.78
C ARG A 71 22.07 3.95 -10.11
#